data_AF-A0A7M3WPU3-F1
#
_entry.id   AF-A0A7M3WPU3-F1
#
_cell.length_a   1.000
_cell.length_b   1.000
_cell.length_c   1.000
_cell.angle_alpha   90.00
_cell.angle_beta   90.00
_cell.angle_gamma   90.00
#
_symmetry.space_group_name_H-M   'P 1'
#
loop_
_entity.id
_entity.type
_entity.pdbx_description
1 polymer ?
#
loop_
_entity_poly.entity_id
_entity_poly.type
_entity_poly.pdbx_seq_one_letter_code
_entity_poly.pdbx_strand_id
1 'polypeptide(L)' 'SSEASSAFTLDRLLDHVDGDRMDILDTLIRVTLQEVDADLMHGILALRPWEHLVRTQLAAANGPGRLFSPLDIPEDF' A
#
# COMPACT_ATOMS: atom_id res chain seq x y z
N SER A 1 -6.49 -34.22 3.58
CA SER A 1 -5.63 -34.00 2.40
C SER A 1 -6.11 -32.89 1.46
N SER A 2 -7.38 -32.43 1.52
CA SER A 2 -7.90 -31.35 0.66
C SER A 2 -7.54 -29.93 1.16
N GLU A 3 -7.61 -29.68 2.46
CA GLU A 3 -7.36 -28.35 3.08
C GLU A 3 -5.93 -27.82 2.91
N ALA A 4 -4.93 -28.70 2.94
CA ALA A 4 -3.53 -28.29 2.77
C ALA A 4 -3.23 -27.83 1.32
N SER A 5 -3.94 -28.38 0.34
CA SER A 5 -3.84 -27.98 -1.07
C SER A 5 -4.46 -26.61 -1.32
N SER A 6 -5.63 -26.34 -0.70
CA SER A 6 -6.29 -25.04 -0.81
C SER A 6 -5.52 -23.94 -0.09
N ALA A 7 -4.91 -24.23 1.07
CA ALA A 7 -4.06 -23.27 1.79
C ALA A 7 -2.83 -22.87 0.97
N PHE A 8 -2.12 -23.85 0.39
CA PHE A 8 -0.98 -23.59 -0.48
C PHE A 8 -1.32 -22.81 -1.76
N THR A 9 -2.53 -23.02 -2.29
CA THR A 9 -3.02 -22.29 -3.47
C THR A 9 -3.38 -20.85 -3.11
N LEU A 10 -3.93 -20.62 -1.91
CA LEU A 10 -4.25 -19.28 -1.40
C LEU A 10 -2.98 -18.47 -1.12
N ASP A 11 -1.98 -19.05 -0.46
CA ASP A 11 -0.71 -18.35 -0.17
C ASP A 11 -0.04 -17.88 -1.47
N ARG A 12 0.04 -18.74 -2.49
CA ARG A 12 0.57 -18.37 -3.81
C ARG A 12 -0.23 -17.26 -4.50
N LEU A 13 -1.54 -17.29 -4.36
CA LEU A 13 -2.41 -16.25 -4.91
C LEU A 13 -2.13 -14.91 -4.23
N LEU A 14 -2.02 -14.92 -2.89
CA LEU A 14 -1.71 -13.72 -2.11
C LEU A 14 -0.33 -13.17 -2.47
N ASP A 15 0.67 -14.03 -2.63
CA ASP A 15 2.02 -13.63 -3.07
C ASP A 15 2.01 -12.95 -4.45
N HIS A 16 1.24 -13.48 -5.41
CA HIS A 16 1.08 -12.86 -6.73
C HIS A 16 0.37 -11.51 -6.64
N VAL A 17 -0.73 -11.45 -5.90
CA VAL A 17 -1.52 -10.23 -5.73
C VAL A 17 -0.69 -9.13 -5.07
N ASP A 18 0.14 -9.47 -4.09
CA ASP A 18 1.02 -8.50 -3.43
C ASP A 18 2.12 -8.00 -4.38
N GLY A 19 2.68 -8.87 -5.22
CA GLY A 19 3.59 -8.47 -6.30
C GLY A 19 2.93 -7.49 -7.27
N ASP A 20 1.77 -7.87 -7.82
CA ASP A 20 1.01 -7.03 -8.77
C ASP A 20 0.66 -5.66 -8.16
N ARG A 21 0.28 -5.62 -6.87
CA ARG A 21 -0.01 -4.37 -6.15
C ARG A 21 1.19 -3.44 -6.07
N MET A 22 2.38 -3.99 -5.81
CA MET A 22 3.61 -3.19 -5.75
C MET A 22 4.03 -2.67 -7.12
N ASP A 23 3.87 -3.48 -8.17
CA ASP A 23 4.15 -3.08 -9.55
C ASP A 23 3.18 -1.98 -10.04
N ILE A 24 1.90 -2.11 -9.70
CA ILE A 24 0.90 -1.07 -9.96
C ILE A 24 1.26 0.22 -9.22
N LEU A 25 1.64 0.13 -7.94
CA LEU A 25 2.02 1.29 -7.14
C LEU A 25 3.26 2.00 -7.72
N ASP A 26 4.31 1.26 -8.10
CA ASP A 26 5.50 1.83 -8.75
C ASP A 26 5.12 2.55 -10.05
N THR A 27 4.27 1.91 -10.86
CA THR A 27 3.81 2.47 -12.13
C THR A 27 3.07 3.79 -11.90
N LEU A 28 2.15 3.83 -10.92
CA LEU A 28 1.40 5.04 -10.58
C LEU A 28 2.33 6.16 -10.13
N ILE A 29 3.26 5.88 -9.21
CA ILE A 29 4.23 6.89 -8.74
C ILE A 29 5.03 7.43 -9.92
N ARG A 30 5.59 6.56 -10.76
CA ARG A 30 6.40 6.96 -11.91
C ARG A 30 5.62 7.82 -12.91
N VAL A 31 4.42 7.38 -13.27
CA VAL A 31 3.55 8.11 -14.22
C VAL A 31 3.17 9.46 -13.65
N THR A 32 2.76 9.52 -12.37
CA THR A 32 2.40 10.78 -11.72
C THR A 32 3.58 11.76 -11.70
N LEU A 33 4.78 11.33 -11.31
CA LEU A 33 5.95 12.21 -11.31
C LEU A 33 6.25 12.79 -12.70
N GLN A 34 6.09 11.97 -13.74
CA GLN A 34 6.26 12.42 -15.12
C GLN A 34 5.14 13.37 -15.57
N GLU A 35 3.88 13.10 -15.19
CA GLU A 35 2.72 13.94 -15.53
C GLU A 35 2.78 15.33 -14.88
N VAL A 36 3.29 15.41 -13.65
CA VAL A 36 3.39 16.68 -12.91
C VAL A 36 4.75 17.38 -13.09
N ASP A 37 5.64 16.84 -13.93
CA ASP A 37 7.01 17.33 -14.13
C ASP A 37 7.77 17.54 -12.81
N ALA A 38 7.64 16.57 -11.90
CA ALA A 38 8.28 16.58 -10.59
C ALA A 38 9.58 15.77 -10.61
N ASP A 39 10.63 16.31 -10.02
CA ASP A 39 11.83 15.53 -9.74
C ASP A 39 11.59 14.51 -8.62
N LEU A 40 12.55 13.58 -8.48
CA LEU A 40 12.49 12.54 -7.45
C LEU A 40 12.40 13.10 -6.02
N MET A 41 13.05 14.24 -5.75
CA MET A 41 13.07 14.82 -4.41
C MET A 41 11.70 15.37 -4.03
N HIS A 42 11.05 16.09 -4.94
CA HIS A 42 9.67 16.56 -4.78
C HIS A 42 8.71 15.38 -4.63
N GLY A 43 8.89 14.32 -5.42
CA GLY A 43 8.13 13.08 -5.28
C GLY A 43 8.23 12.44 -3.89
N ILE A 44 9.47 12.28 -3.39
CA ILE A 44 9.70 11.73 -2.04
C ILE A 44 9.06 12.62 -0.98
N LEU A 45 9.21 13.94 -1.08
CA LEU A 45 8.61 14.88 -0.13
C LEU A 45 7.08 14.79 -0.13
N ALA A 46 6.45 14.65 -1.30
CA ALA A 46 5.01 14.47 -1.42
C ALA A 46 4.52 13.15 -0.79
N LEU A 47 5.33 12.08 -0.81
CA LEU A 47 4.98 10.78 -0.20
C LEU A 47 5.18 10.74 1.32
N ARG A 48 5.93 11.68 1.93
CA ARG A 48 6.21 11.69 3.37
C ARG A 48 4.96 11.78 4.25
N PRO A 49 3.99 12.68 4.00
CA PRO A 49 2.76 12.75 4.77
C PRO A 49 1.94 11.46 4.66
N TRP A 50 1.87 10.87 3.46
CA TRP A 50 1.22 9.58 3.23
C TRP A 50 1.86 8.46 4.05
N GLU A 51 3.19 8.35 4.04
CA GLU A 51 3.93 7.37 4.84
C GLU A 51 3.61 7.53 6.34
N HIS A 52 3.64 8.78 6.83
CA HIS A 52 3.38 9.07 8.23
C HIS A 52 1.95 8.70 8.64
N LEU A 53 0.96 9.01 7.81
CA LEU A 53 -0.45 8.69 8.05
C LEU A 53 -0.66 7.18 8.17
N VAL A 54 -0.20 6.43 7.16
CA VAL A 54 -0.33 4.96 7.11
C VAL A 54 0.37 4.31 8.30
N ARG A 55 1.60 4.72 8.61
CA ARG A 55 2.35 4.19 9.76
C ARG A 55 1.65 4.46 11.09
N THR A 56 1.05 5.62 11.26
CA THR A 56 0.34 5.99 12.50
C THR A 56 -0.88 5.10 12.71
N GLN A 57 -1.68 4.89 11.66
CA GLN A 57 -2.86 4.01 11.75
C GLN A 57 -2.46 2.54 11.96
N LEU A 58 -1.43 2.07 11.27
CA LEU A 58 -0.89 0.71 11.49
C LEU A 58 -0.37 0.52 12.91
N ALA A 59 0.32 1.51 13.48
CA ALA A 59 0.80 1.45 14.86
C ALA A 59 -0.35 1.41 15.90
N ALA A 60 -1.50 2.00 15.57
CA ALA A 60 -2.70 1.98 16.39
C ALA A 60 -3.61 0.76 16.13
N ALA A 61 -3.24 -0.12 15.20
CA ALA A 61 -4.03 -1.29 14.84
C ALA A 61 -3.84 -2.42 15.87
N ASN A 62 -4.75 -2.52 16.83
CA ASN A 62 -4.65 -3.53 17.91
C ASN A 62 -5.43 -4.83 17.58
N GLY A 63 -5.70 -5.10 16.31
CA GLY A 63 -6.43 -6.31 15.89
C GLY A 63 -6.69 -6.37 14.38
N PRO A 64 -7.04 -7.56 13.84
CA PRO A 64 -7.14 -7.79 12.39
C PRO A 64 -8.12 -6.85 11.69
N GLY A 65 -9.27 -6.55 12.30
CA GLY A 65 -10.27 -5.64 11.72
C GLY A 65 -9.77 -4.20 11.53
N ARG A 66 -8.76 -3.77 12.31
CA ARG A 66 -8.16 -2.44 12.18
C ARG A 66 -7.07 -2.35 11.11
N LEU A 67 -6.50 -3.47 10.69
CA LEU A 67 -5.55 -3.51 9.57
C LEU A 67 -6.25 -3.27 8.21
N PHE A 68 -7.56 -3.52 8.16
CA PHE A 68 -8.40 -3.34 6.98
C PHE A 68 -9.35 -2.15 7.11
N SER A 69 -9.14 -1.27 8.10
CA SER A 69 -9.92 -0.04 8.22
C SER A 69 -9.54 0.93 7.11
N PRO A 70 -10.49 1.70 6.56
CA PRO A 70 -10.19 2.76 5.61
C PRO A 70 -9.18 3.75 6.19
N LEU A 71 -8.37 4.37 5.31
CA LEU A 71 -7.49 5.46 5.72
C LEU A 71 -8.33 6.68 6.11
N ASP A 72 -8.23 7.11 7.37
CA ASP A 72 -8.73 8.41 7.81
C ASP A 72 -7.79 9.54 7.33
N ILE A 73 -8.14 10.21 6.23
CA ILE A 73 -7.37 11.32 5.66
C ILE A 73 -7.82 12.64 6.31
N PRO A 74 -6.90 13.45 6.88
CA PRO A 74 -7.22 14.77 7.43
C PRO A 74 -7.82 15.74 6.40
N GLU A 75 -8.65 16.69 6.83
CA GLU A 75 -9.27 17.68 5.94
C GLU A 75 -8.26 18.65 5.28
N ASP A 76 -7.08 18.81 5.87
CA ASP A 76 -6.01 19.71 5.44
C ASP A 76 -4.87 19.03 4.66
N PHE A 77 -5.08 17.78 4.23
CA PHE A 77 -4.09 16.95 3.55
C PHE A 77 -3.83 17.36 2.09
#